data_AF-A0A7J7HZH0-F1
#
_entry.id   AF-A0A7J7HZH0-F1
#
_cell.length_a   1.000
_cell.length_b   1.000
_cell.length_c   1.000
_cell.angle_alpha   90.00
_cell.angle_beta   90.00
_cell.angle_gamma   90.00
#
_symmetry.space_group_name_H-M   'P 1'
#
loop_
_entity.id
_entity.type
_entity.pdbx_description
1 polymer ?
#
loop_
_entity_poly.entity_id
_entity_poly.type
_entity_poly.pdbx_seq_one_letter_code
_entity_poly.pdbx_strand_id
1 'polypeptide(L)'
;MSESRPHRDSPLSNITKPTSSSSSSSSSSFLLLSFIVVAPVIAGVILYQLDSFDPAPMPTHEFAQHPVFVPKQNSRMLQGAELIGVGQLLAPEDLAYDPDSGLVYAGCVDGWIKRVSVNESADDSVVENWVNTGGRPLGLILGHNNDLVIADADKPTVTLGYKR
;
A
#
# COMPACT_ATOMS: atom_id res chain seq x y z
N MET A 1 70.38 -74.96 27.59
CA MET A 1 69.51 -74.92 28.78
C MET A 1 68.59 -73.74 28.58
N SER A 2 67.33 -73.93 28.14
CA SER A 2 66.22 -74.58 28.84
C SER A 2 65.67 -73.64 29.92
N GLU A 3 64.51 -73.01 29.72
CA GLU A 3 63.15 -73.56 29.94
C GLU A 3 62.83 -73.73 31.44
N SER A 4 61.62 -73.39 31.93
CA SER A 4 60.33 -73.60 31.28
C SER A 4 59.22 -72.56 31.61
N ARG A 5 58.12 -72.69 30.86
CA ARG A 5 56.72 -72.27 31.13
C ARG A 5 55.85 -73.54 30.92
N PRO A 6 54.62 -73.71 31.44
CA PRO A 6 53.46 -72.80 31.30
C PRO A 6 52.67 -72.68 32.66
N HIS A 7 51.33 -72.55 32.82
CA HIS A 7 50.17 -72.56 31.92
C HIS A 7 48.90 -71.90 32.53
N ARG A 8 48.36 -70.85 31.88
CA ARG A 8 46.93 -70.42 31.89
C ARG A 8 46.28 -70.01 33.24
N ASP A 9 45.08 -69.41 33.31
CA ASP A 9 44.05 -69.14 32.29
C ASP A 9 43.64 -67.64 32.15
N SER A 10 42.77 -67.33 31.19
CA SER A 10 42.24 -65.98 30.89
C SER A 10 40.78 -65.79 31.38
N PRO A 11 40.20 -64.57 31.27
CA PRO A 11 39.42 -64.33 30.06
C PRO A 11 39.50 -62.91 29.45
N LEU A 12 39.71 -62.89 28.14
CA LEU A 12 39.03 -62.07 27.12
C LEU A 12 38.46 -60.67 27.50
N SER A 13 39.08 -59.62 26.95
CA SER A 13 38.38 -58.37 26.59
C SER A 13 38.53 -58.13 25.08
N ASN A 14 37.44 -57.80 24.39
CA ASN A 14 37.39 -57.84 22.94
C ASN A 14 37.92 -56.56 22.28
N ILE A 15 38.70 -56.73 21.21
CA ILE A 15 39.11 -55.66 20.29
C ILE A 15 37.93 -55.34 19.37
N THR A 16 37.58 -54.06 19.26
CA THR A 16 36.62 -53.54 18.26
C THR A 16 37.28 -52.44 17.42
N LYS A 17 37.02 -52.45 16.10
CA LYS A 17 37.65 -51.56 15.12
C LYS A 17 37.23 -50.10 15.26
N PRO A 18 38.06 -49.13 14.79
CA PRO A 18 37.56 -47.83 14.38
C PRO A 18 36.68 -47.99 13.12
N THR A 19 35.48 -47.42 13.14
CA THR A 19 34.55 -47.39 12.00
C THR A 19 34.20 -45.94 11.68
N SER A 20 34.26 -45.58 10.40
CA SER A 20 34.02 -44.22 9.91
C SER A 20 32.55 -43.98 9.53
N SER A 21 31.97 -42.90 10.04
CA SER A 21 30.81 -42.21 9.45
C SER A 21 30.93 -40.71 9.80
N SER A 22 31.32 -39.86 8.85
CA SER A 22 30.51 -39.28 7.76
C SER A 22 29.44 -38.31 8.28
N SER A 23 29.67 -37.01 8.07
CA SER A 23 28.78 -35.89 8.39
C SER A 23 27.43 -35.94 7.67
N SER A 24 26.34 -35.55 8.34
CA SER A 24 25.29 -34.62 7.81
C SER A 24 24.00 -34.55 8.65
N SER A 25 24.08 -34.20 9.95
CA SER A 25 22.88 -33.92 10.78
C SER A 25 22.20 -32.57 10.46
N SER A 26 22.12 -32.18 9.18
CA SER A 26 21.65 -30.86 8.75
C SER A 26 20.21 -30.84 8.28
N SER A 27 19.70 -31.96 7.76
CA SER A 27 18.36 -32.08 7.17
C SER A 27 17.23 -31.85 8.19
N SER A 28 17.37 -32.38 9.42
CA SER A 28 16.39 -32.15 10.50
C SER A 28 16.22 -30.66 10.82
N SER A 29 17.32 -29.93 10.96
CA SER A 29 17.32 -28.49 11.23
C SER A 29 16.71 -27.67 10.09
N PHE A 30 16.98 -28.03 8.84
CA PHE A 30 16.36 -27.38 7.68
C PHE A 30 14.85 -27.66 7.59
N LEU A 31 14.40 -28.88 7.90
CA LEU A 31 12.97 -29.22 7.95
C LEU A 31 12.25 -28.41 9.03
N LEU A 32 12.79 -28.35 10.24
CA LEU A 32 12.27 -27.50 11.33
C LEU A 32 12.20 -26.02 10.92
N LEU A 33 13.27 -25.47 10.32
CA LEU A 33 13.29 -24.07 9.88
C LEU A 33 12.23 -23.81 8.79
N SER A 34 12.07 -24.73 7.83
CA SER A 34 11.05 -24.63 6.79
C SER A 34 9.64 -24.70 7.36
N PHE A 35 9.40 -25.52 8.39
CA PHE A 35 8.09 -25.60 9.04
C PHE A 35 7.75 -24.32 9.80
N ILE A 36 8.74 -23.71 10.48
CA ILE A 36 8.59 -22.42 11.17
C ILE A 36 8.23 -21.27 10.21
N VAL A 37 8.67 -21.31 8.95
CA VAL A 37 8.33 -20.31 7.92
C VAL A 37 7.01 -20.64 7.21
N VAL A 38 6.79 -21.90 6.84
CA VAL A 38 5.64 -22.31 6.02
C VAL A 38 4.36 -22.42 6.84
N ALA A 39 4.41 -22.88 8.09
CA ALA A 39 3.23 -23.01 8.94
C ALA A 39 2.49 -21.68 9.19
N PRO A 40 3.13 -20.55 9.56
CA PRO A 40 2.43 -19.27 9.71
C PRO A 40 1.93 -18.69 8.39
N VAL A 41 2.58 -18.97 7.26
CA VAL A 41 2.08 -18.57 5.92
C VAL A 41 0.81 -19.35 5.58
N ILE A 42 0.81 -20.68 5.78
CA ILE A 42 -0.39 -21.51 5.59
C ILE A 42 -1.51 -21.09 6.55
N ALA A 43 -1.20 -20.84 7.83
CA ALA A 43 -2.17 -20.35 8.80
C ALA A 43 -2.75 -18.98 8.40
N GLY A 44 -1.91 -18.05 7.91
CA GLY A 44 -2.35 -16.75 7.40
C GLY A 44 -3.27 -16.87 6.18
N VAL A 45 -2.93 -17.74 5.23
CA VAL A 45 -3.79 -18.03 4.06
C VAL A 45 -5.11 -18.67 4.50
N ILE A 46 -5.09 -19.61 5.45
CA ILE A 46 -6.33 -20.22 5.99
C ILE A 46 -7.19 -19.18 6.70
N LEU A 47 -6.61 -18.31 7.54
CA LEU A 47 -7.34 -17.25 8.23
C LEU A 47 -7.93 -16.23 7.24
N TYR A 48 -7.18 -15.83 6.21
CA TYR A 48 -7.66 -14.94 5.15
C TYR A 48 -8.80 -15.58 4.33
N GLN A 49 -8.70 -16.88 4.02
CA GLN A 49 -9.75 -17.64 3.32
C GLN A 49 -10.97 -17.97 4.21
N LEU A 50 -10.84 -17.85 5.54
CA LEU A 50 -11.94 -17.98 6.50
C LEU A 50 -12.66 -16.64 6.75
N ASP A 51 -12.03 -15.51 6.46
CA ASP A 51 -12.67 -14.19 6.38
C ASP A 51 -13.48 -14.09 5.07
N SER A 52 -14.48 -14.96 4.97
CA SER A 52 -15.41 -15.03 3.85
C SER A 52 -16.23 -13.75 3.79
N PHE A 53 -15.79 -12.80 2.96
CA PHE A 53 -16.49 -11.54 2.68
C PHE A 53 -17.98 -11.78 2.45
N ASP A 54 -18.80 -11.44 3.45
CA ASP A 54 -20.26 -11.51 3.43
C ASP A 54 -20.79 -10.12 3.06
N PRO A 55 -21.04 -9.83 1.76
CA PRO A 55 -21.55 -8.53 1.36
C PRO A 55 -22.94 -8.33 1.96
N ALA A 56 -23.13 -7.20 2.65
CA ALA A 56 -24.42 -6.82 3.22
C ALA A 56 -25.56 -7.05 2.20
N PRO A 57 -26.59 -7.86 2.51
CA PRO A 57 -27.60 -8.27 1.54
C PRO A 57 -28.23 -7.06 0.85
N MET A 58 -28.07 -6.98 -0.48
CA MET A 58 -28.59 -5.87 -1.28
C MET A 58 -30.09 -5.70 -1.01
N PRO A 59 -30.58 -4.51 -0.61
CA PRO A 59 -31.97 -4.31 -0.21
C PRO A 59 -32.89 -4.23 -1.44
N THR A 60 -33.07 -5.36 -2.14
CA THR A 60 -33.93 -5.51 -3.33
C THR A 60 -35.36 -5.00 -3.13
N HIS A 61 -35.86 -5.05 -1.89
CA HIS A 61 -37.17 -4.54 -1.50
C HIS A 61 -37.27 -3.01 -1.46
N GLU A 62 -36.16 -2.28 -1.27
CA GLU A 62 -36.11 -0.81 -1.40
C GLU A 62 -36.17 -0.42 -2.88
N PHE A 63 -35.41 -1.11 -3.73
CA PHE A 63 -35.44 -0.93 -5.19
C PHE A 63 -36.74 -1.41 -5.85
N ALA A 64 -37.58 -2.19 -5.15
CA ALA A 64 -38.89 -2.63 -5.60
C ALA A 64 -40.01 -1.58 -5.39
N GLN A 65 -39.71 -0.46 -4.72
CA GLN A 65 -40.64 0.67 -4.64
C GLN A 65 -40.90 1.27 -6.02
N HIS A 66 -42.07 1.87 -6.23
CA HIS A 66 -42.40 2.51 -7.50
C HIS A 66 -41.38 3.62 -7.82
N PRO A 67 -40.88 3.73 -9.07
CA PRO A 67 -39.84 4.70 -9.42
C PRO A 67 -40.25 6.14 -9.06
N VAL A 68 -39.60 6.67 -8.01
CA VAL A 68 -39.79 8.07 -7.61
C VAL A 68 -39.27 8.96 -8.73
N PHE A 69 -40.12 9.85 -9.25
CA PHE A 69 -39.69 10.83 -10.24
C PHE A 69 -38.79 11.88 -9.60
N VAL A 70 -37.48 11.61 -9.59
CA VAL A 70 -36.45 12.58 -9.23
C VAL A 70 -36.01 13.33 -10.49
N PRO A 71 -36.10 14.67 -10.53
CA PRO A 71 -35.56 15.45 -11.63
C PRO A 71 -34.06 15.18 -11.82
N LYS A 72 -33.64 14.85 -13.05
CA LYS A 72 -32.22 14.59 -13.40
C LYS A 72 -31.29 15.79 -13.18
N GLN A 73 -31.86 16.97 -12.96
CA GLN A 73 -31.14 18.22 -12.71
C GLN A 73 -31.88 18.96 -11.60
N ASN A 74 -31.13 19.41 -10.59
CA ASN A 74 -31.59 20.37 -9.60
C ASN A 74 -30.92 21.72 -9.91
N SER A 75 -31.70 22.70 -10.37
CA SER A 75 -31.19 24.03 -10.75
C SER A 75 -30.64 24.85 -9.57
N ARG A 76 -30.81 24.38 -8.33
CA ARG A 76 -30.26 25.00 -7.12
C ARG A 76 -28.96 24.36 -6.61
N MET A 77 -28.41 23.35 -7.31
CA MET A 77 -27.16 22.66 -6.88
C MET A 77 -25.97 23.62 -6.70
N LEU A 78 -25.94 24.72 -7.45
CA LEU A 78 -24.88 25.74 -7.40
C LEU A 78 -25.39 27.07 -6.80
N GLN A 79 -26.55 27.07 -6.13
CA GLN A 79 -27.11 28.29 -5.53
C GLN A 79 -26.27 28.72 -4.33
N GLY A 80 -25.51 29.80 -4.47
CA GLY A 80 -24.55 30.27 -3.46
C GLY A 80 -23.15 29.66 -3.60
N ALA A 81 -22.85 28.99 -4.71
CA ALA A 81 -21.48 28.63 -5.09
C ALA A 81 -20.91 29.68 -6.05
N GLU A 82 -19.64 30.04 -5.86
CA GLU A 82 -18.88 30.91 -6.78
C GLU A 82 -17.87 30.09 -7.60
N LEU A 83 -17.43 30.62 -8.74
CA LEU A 83 -16.57 29.89 -9.69
C LEU A 83 -15.14 30.48 -9.71
N ILE A 84 -14.20 29.78 -9.07
CA ILE A 84 -12.78 30.15 -9.05
C ILE A 84 -12.02 29.55 -10.25
N GLY A 85 -10.97 30.24 -10.72
CA GLY A 85 -10.02 29.72 -11.72
C GLY A 85 -10.58 29.40 -13.11
N VAL A 86 -11.75 29.94 -13.46
CA VAL A 86 -12.47 29.68 -14.72
C VAL A 86 -11.57 29.92 -15.94
N GLY A 87 -11.47 28.93 -16.81
CA GLY A 87 -10.67 28.99 -18.04
C GLY A 87 -9.15 28.88 -17.88
N GLN A 88 -8.64 28.84 -16.64
CA GLN A 88 -7.19 28.77 -16.34
C GLN A 88 -6.75 27.37 -15.87
N LEU A 89 -7.68 26.57 -15.34
CA LEU A 89 -7.49 25.15 -15.07
C LEU A 89 -7.82 24.34 -16.35
N LEU A 90 -6.80 23.83 -17.04
CA LEU A 90 -6.98 23.06 -18.28
C LEU A 90 -7.25 21.58 -17.95
N ALA A 91 -8.52 21.19 -18.03
CA ALA A 91 -9.00 19.83 -17.72
C ALA A 91 -8.38 19.28 -16.41
N PRO A 92 -8.72 19.89 -15.25
CA PRO A 92 -8.27 19.39 -13.96
C PRO A 92 -8.90 18.02 -13.66
N GLU A 93 -8.11 17.07 -13.16
CA GLU A 93 -8.58 15.73 -12.79
C GLU A 93 -8.95 15.66 -11.30
N ASP A 94 -8.07 16.12 -10.43
CA ASP A 94 -8.21 16.06 -8.96
C ASP A 94 -7.71 17.34 -8.29
N LEU A 95 -8.18 17.58 -7.06
CA LEU A 95 -7.92 18.80 -6.29
C LEU A 95 -7.73 18.53 -4.79
N ALA A 96 -6.85 19.31 -4.16
CA ALA A 96 -6.62 19.28 -2.72
C ALA A 96 -6.66 20.71 -2.14
N TYR A 97 -7.39 20.93 -1.05
CA TYR A 97 -7.55 22.23 -0.41
C TYR A 97 -6.80 22.30 0.92
N ASP A 98 -5.95 23.31 1.08
CA ASP A 98 -5.29 23.64 2.34
C ASP A 98 -6.03 24.79 3.05
N PRO A 99 -6.73 24.53 4.18
CA PRO A 99 -7.47 25.54 4.90
C PRO A 99 -6.58 26.57 5.63
N ASP A 100 -5.30 26.27 5.87
CA ASP A 100 -4.40 27.18 6.60
C ASP A 100 -3.81 28.26 5.68
N SER A 101 -3.58 27.93 4.40
CA SER A 101 -3.07 28.88 3.39
C SER A 101 -4.16 29.40 2.44
N GLY A 102 -5.37 28.84 2.47
CA GLY A 102 -6.47 29.22 1.56
C GLY A 102 -6.24 28.79 0.11
N LEU A 103 -5.41 27.77 -0.13
CA LEU A 103 -5.00 27.37 -1.47
C LEU A 103 -5.66 26.05 -1.91
N VAL A 104 -6.28 26.07 -3.09
CA VAL A 104 -6.66 24.85 -3.83
C VAL A 104 -5.55 24.50 -4.80
N TYR A 105 -4.98 23.31 -4.64
CA TYR A 105 -4.06 22.68 -5.58
C TYR A 105 -4.87 21.86 -6.57
N ALA A 106 -4.65 22.01 -7.88
CA ALA A 106 -5.37 21.30 -8.93
C ALA A 106 -4.42 20.71 -9.99
N GLY A 107 -4.56 19.42 -10.29
CA GLY A 107 -3.72 18.71 -11.26
C GLY A 107 -4.33 18.76 -12.66
N CYS A 108 -3.66 19.41 -13.61
CA CYS A 108 -4.17 19.68 -14.95
C CYS A 108 -3.52 18.82 -16.04
N VAL A 109 -4.20 18.66 -17.18
CA VAL A 109 -3.74 17.82 -18.32
C VAL A 109 -2.48 18.36 -19.03
N ASP A 110 -2.10 19.61 -18.77
CA ASP A 110 -0.84 20.24 -19.21
C ASP A 110 0.37 19.88 -18.31
N GLY A 111 0.19 18.94 -17.38
CA GLY A 111 1.19 18.49 -16.42
C GLY A 111 1.43 19.46 -15.27
N TRP A 112 0.72 20.60 -15.22
CA TRP A 112 0.86 21.56 -14.13
C TRP A 112 -0.02 21.20 -12.94
N ILE A 113 0.62 21.19 -11.77
CA ILE A 113 -0.05 21.49 -10.50
C ILE A 113 -0.22 23.00 -10.45
N LYS A 114 -1.47 23.45 -10.46
CA LYS A 114 -1.84 24.85 -10.34
C LYS A 114 -2.33 25.14 -8.92
N ARG A 115 -2.07 26.33 -8.41
CA ARG A 115 -2.61 26.84 -7.14
C ARG A 115 -3.67 27.87 -7.43
N VAL A 116 -4.78 27.85 -6.69
CA VAL A 116 -5.87 28.84 -6.78
C VAL A 116 -6.10 29.42 -5.39
N SER A 117 -6.05 30.73 -5.24
CA SER A 117 -6.36 31.39 -3.95
C SER A 117 -7.87 31.47 -3.73
N VAL A 118 -8.31 31.05 -2.55
CA VAL A 118 -9.70 31.17 -2.07
C VAL A 118 -9.77 32.36 -1.12
N ASN A 119 -10.25 33.48 -1.64
CA ASN A 119 -10.44 34.74 -0.90
C ASN A 119 -11.93 34.93 -0.52
N GLU A 120 -12.28 36.06 0.10
CA GLU A 120 -13.67 36.37 0.47
C GLU A 120 -14.62 36.51 -0.74
N SER A 121 -14.09 36.66 -1.95
CA SER A 121 -14.82 36.56 -3.22
C SER A 121 -14.00 35.80 -4.27
N ALA A 122 -14.68 35.07 -5.16
CA ALA A 122 -14.05 34.38 -6.28
C ALA A 122 -13.46 35.31 -7.35
N ASP A 123 -13.93 36.56 -7.45
CA ASP A 123 -13.36 37.56 -8.38
C ASP A 123 -11.91 37.91 -8.01
N ASP A 124 -11.53 37.77 -6.73
CA ASP A 124 -10.16 37.91 -6.23
C ASP A 124 -9.34 36.61 -6.33
N SER A 125 -9.82 35.55 -7.00
CA SER A 125 -9.10 34.27 -7.10
C SER A 125 -7.96 34.32 -8.14
N VAL A 126 -6.72 34.18 -7.66
CA VAL A 126 -5.51 34.15 -8.49
C VAL A 126 -5.14 32.69 -8.78
N VAL A 127 -4.86 32.38 -10.06
CA VAL A 127 -4.36 31.07 -10.49
C VAL A 127 -2.87 31.15 -10.83
N GLU A 128 -2.08 30.26 -10.25
CA GLU A 128 -0.64 30.16 -10.49
C GLU A 128 -0.25 28.77 -10.99
N ASN A 129 0.56 28.70 -12.05
CA ASN A 129 1.28 27.49 -12.43
C ASN A 129 2.44 27.28 -11.44
N TRP A 130 2.32 26.32 -10.49
CA TRP A 130 3.29 26.18 -9.40
C TRP A 130 4.42 25.20 -9.72
N VAL A 131 4.10 23.95 -10.07
CA VAL A 131 5.08 22.93 -10.46
C VAL A 131 4.53 22.09 -11.62
N ASN A 132 5.36 21.77 -12.60
CA ASN A 132 5.01 20.85 -13.70
C ASN A 132 5.67 19.48 -13.45
N THR A 133 4.90 18.38 -13.54
CA THR A 133 5.43 17.01 -13.40
C THR A 133 6.08 16.49 -14.68
N GLY A 134 5.79 17.12 -15.83
CA GLY A 134 6.13 16.64 -17.17
C GLY A 134 5.34 15.40 -17.61
N GLY A 135 4.25 15.08 -16.91
CA GLY A 135 3.35 13.96 -17.18
C GLY A 135 1.88 14.39 -17.10
N ARG A 136 1.00 13.52 -16.61
CA ARG A 136 -0.41 13.82 -16.36
C ARG A 136 -0.78 13.46 -14.91
N PRO A 137 -0.86 14.44 -14.00
CA PRO A 137 -1.40 14.26 -12.66
C PRO A 137 -2.83 13.68 -12.69
N LEU A 138 -3.08 12.65 -11.88
CA LEU A 138 -4.39 11.99 -11.73
C LEU A 138 -4.92 11.98 -10.28
N GLY A 139 -4.09 12.33 -9.29
CA GLY A 139 -4.51 12.36 -7.90
C GLY A 139 -3.61 13.23 -7.03
N LEU A 140 -4.19 13.97 -6.09
CA LEU A 140 -3.53 14.93 -5.20
C LEU A 140 -3.96 14.72 -3.75
N ILE A 141 -3.01 14.69 -2.82
CA ILE A 141 -3.34 14.70 -1.38
C ILE A 141 -2.31 15.47 -0.55
N LEU A 142 -2.80 16.24 0.42
CA LEU A 142 -1.96 16.93 1.41
C LEU A 142 -1.48 15.92 2.46
N GLY A 143 -0.17 15.74 2.53
CA GLY A 143 0.53 14.97 3.56
C GLY A 143 0.78 15.78 4.83
N HIS A 144 0.83 15.08 5.95
CA HIS A 144 0.93 15.63 7.31
C HIS A 144 2.13 16.58 7.57
N ASN A 145 3.16 16.54 6.72
CA ASN A 145 4.41 17.33 6.89
C ASN A 145 4.44 18.64 6.06
N ASN A 146 3.29 19.08 5.52
CA ASN A 146 3.20 20.11 4.46
C ASN A 146 3.78 19.62 3.13
N ASP A 147 3.49 18.37 2.78
CA ASP A 147 3.81 17.81 1.47
C ASP A 147 2.55 17.74 0.61
N LEU A 148 2.65 17.97 -0.69
CA LEU A 148 1.65 17.55 -1.67
C LEU A 148 2.15 16.25 -2.32
N VAL A 149 1.43 15.15 -2.14
CA VAL A 149 1.69 13.88 -2.83
C VAL A 149 0.88 13.85 -4.11
N ILE A 150 1.55 13.57 -5.22
CA ILE A 150 1.01 13.61 -6.58
C ILE A 150 1.13 12.22 -7.20
N ALA A 151 -0.01 11.62 -7.54
CA ALA A 151 -0.07 10.49 -8.46
C ALA A 151 -0.14 11.02 -9.90
N ASP A 152 0.68 10.46 -10.79
CA ASP A 152 0.79 10.84 -12.21
C ASP A 152 0.69 9.57 -13.08
N ALA A 153 0.14 9.69 -14.28
CA ALA A 153 -0.01 8.58 -15.22
C ALA A 153 1.28 8.22 -15.97
N ASP A 154 2.10 9.23 -16.27
CA ASP A 154 3.27 9.16 -17.14
C ASP A 154 4.60 9.31 -16.36
N LYS A 155 4.52 9.52 -15.05
CA LYS A 155 5.64 9.63 -14.09
C LYS A 155 5.40 8.74 -12.86
N PRO A 156 6.45 8.32 -12.15
CA PRO A 156 6.28 7.80 -10.79
C PRO A 156 5.68 8.88 -9.86
N THR A 157 5.01 8.45 -8.80
CA THR A 157 4.48 9.31 -7.73
C THR A 157 5.54 10.28 -7.21
N VAL A 158 5.19 11.57 -7.07
CA VAL A 158 6.08 12.63 -6.59
C VAL A 158 5.54 13.20 -5.28
N THR A 159 6.43 13.45 -4.32
CA THR A 159 6.11 14.19 -3.09
C THR A 159 6.81 15.55 -3.14
N LEU A 160 6.04 16.64 -3.02
CA LEU A 160 6.56 18.02 -3.07
C LEU A 160 6.26 18.74 -1.76
N GLY A 161 7.29 19.10 -1.00
CA GLY A 161 7.15 20.01 0.13
C GLY A 161 6.62 21.37 -0.32
N TYR A 162 5.54 21.83 0.29
CA TYR A 162 4.98 23.17 0.11
C TYR A 162 5.08 23.97 1.41
N LYS A 163 4.83 25.27 1.33
CA LYS A 163 4.86 26.16 2.48
C LYS A 163 3.46 26.76 2.70
N ARG A 164 2.98 26.68 3.94
CA ARG A 164 1.89 27.54 4.45
C ARG A 164 2.40 28.97 4.60
#